data_AF-A0A3M1DDY6-F1
#
_entry.id   AF-A0A3M1DDY6-F1
#
_cell.length_a   1.000
_cell.length_b   1.000
_cell.length_c   1.000
_cell.angle_alpha   90.00
_cell.angle_beta   90.00
_cell.angle_gamma   90.00
#
_symmetry.space_group_name_H-M   'P 1'
#
loop_
_entity.id
_entity.type
_entity.pdbx_description
1 polymer ?
#
loop_
_entity_poly.entity_id
_entity_poly.type
_entity_poly.pdbx_seq_one_letter_code
_entity_poly.pdbx_strand_id
1 'polypeptide(L)'
;KDGGRPAINYNWWVSPEVFGPTKRSYLGSSTRDDVFPFITHFALDHDAYYYMANGEVDYDQMMTAVDHFSEGYHHPPPKAGVIATGSRPYFLLSAGPFTLAPHDIKTFSLAVVGGEKVHQDPRAHSRFDARRPERFYNTLDFSHLAANARAAQIVYDNPGRDTDGDGYAGEFRVCDGDTIWYKGDGVPDYSADGPPQQPRVRVTTAPGKIIIRWNGFQAETTEDPFTGTIDFEGYHVYLGLDDRPTSLSLVASFDREDYNRFTQKQLPDGRFEWVNEDLPFTLDSLRALYNDPQFEPLSYTRAHPFKHNDTNYYFTAQDFNQDDLTLPGGIHKAYPDAPPPVPNPDLWTEDDVTYEHGEPLPKYYE
;
A
#
# COMPACT_ATOMS: atom_id res chain seq x y z
N LYS A 1 11.52 27.91 -9.53
CA LYS A 1 10.68 26.73 -9.23
C LYS A 1 11.38 25.56 -9.91
N ASP A 2 12.42 25.04 -9.27
CA ASP A 2 13.16 23.91 -9.84
C ASP A 2 12.38 22.66 -9.46
N GLY A 3 11.42 22.29 -10.32
CA GLY A 3 10.56 21.11 -10.19
C GLY A 3 11.30 19.79 -10.43
N GLY A 4 12.58 19.72 -10.03
CA GLY A 4 13.33 18.47 -10.01
C GLY A 4 13.01 17.72 -8.73
N ARG A 5 12.84 16.39 -8.82
CA ARG A 5 12.82 15.53 -7.63
C ARG A 5 14.09 15.80 -6.81
N PRO A 6 13.99 15.97 -5.47
CA PRO A 6 15.17 16.19 -4.64
C PRO A 6 16.15 15.03 -4.82
N ALA A 7 17.45 15.34 -4.88
CA ALA A 7 18.46 14.31 -4.96
C ALA A 7 18.45 13.50 -3.66
N ILE A 8 18.44 12.18 -3.79
CA ILE A 8 18.53 11.25 -2.67
C ILE A 8 19.99 10.77 -2.60
N ASN A 9 20.57 10.85 -1.41
CA ASN A 9 21.89 10.29 -1.12
C ASN A 9 21.74 9.16 -0.12
N TYR A 10 22.49 8.09 -0.37
CA TYR A 10 22.62 6.97 0.53
C TYR A 10 24.10 6.70 0.71
N ASN A 11 24.59 6.87 1.93
CA ASN A 11 25.96 6.53 2.28
C ASN A 11 26.01 5.59 3.47
N TRP A 12 27.03 4.74 3.50
CA TRP A 12 27.32 3.90 4.66
C TRP A 12 28.81 3.85 4.95
N TRP A 13 29.13 3.58 6.21
CA TRP A 13 30.50 3.43 6.65
C TRP A 13 30.62 2.48 7.85
N VAL A 14 31.82 1.97 8.10
CA VAL A 14 32.11 1.01 9.16
C VAL A 14 33.21 1.53 10.09
N SER A 15 33.13 1.11 11.35
CA SER A 15 34.11 1.36 12.40
C SER A 15 34.44 0.06 13.12
N PRO A 16 35.71 -0.21 13.50
CA PRO A 16 36.87 0.70 13.52
C PRO A 16 37.75 0.65 12.25
N GLU A 17 37.33 -0.04 11.19
CA GLU A 17 38.09 -0.08 9.94
C GLU A 17 38.16 1.28 9.21
N VAL A 18 37.28 2.22 9.58
CA VAL A 18 37.22 3.60 9.08
C VAL A 18 37.13 3.59 7.55
N PHE A 19 36.02 3.06 7.04
CA PHE A 19 35.78 2.94 5.61
C PHE A 19 34.30 3.16 5.27
N GLY A 20 34.06 3.89 4.19
CA GLY A 20 32.82 3.89 3.42
C GLY A 20 33.17 4.08 1.94
N PRO A 21 32.29 3.68 1.01
CA PRO A 21 32.43 4.06 -0.39
C PRO A 21 32.53 5.58 -0.54
N THR A 22 33.34 6.03 -1.49
CA THR A 22 33.50 7.46 -1.79
C THR A 22 33.93 7.63 -3.25
N LYS A 23 33.24 8.49 -3.99
CA LYS A 23 33.62 8.87 -5.35
C LYS A 23 34.88 9.76 -5.39
N ARG A 24 35.75 9.50 -6.37
CA ARG A 24 37.05 10.19 -6.58
C ARG A 24 36.93 11.67 -6.94
N SER A 25 35.77 12.14 -7.40
CA SER A 25 35.54 13.54 -7.81
C SER A 25 35.66 14.55 -6.66
N TYR A 26 35.90 14.10 -5.43
CA TYR A 26 35.92 14.92 -4.22
C TYR A 26 37.30 15.51 -3.82
N LEU A 27 38.41 15.19 -4.49
CA LEU A 27 39.74 15.56 -3.97
C LEU A 27 40.11 17.05 -4.08
N GLY A 28 39.64 17.83 -3.10
CA GLY A 28 40.24 19.07 -2.61
C GLY A 28 40.77 18.97 -1.17
N SER A 29 40.36 17.97 -0.38
CA SER A 29 40.94 17.68 0.94
C SER A 29 41.72 16.37 0.91
N SER A 30 42.93 16.43 1.46
CA SER A 30 43.72 15.25 1.78
C SER A 30 42.97 14.39 2.80
N THR A 31 43.14 13.07 2.65
CA THR A 31 42.80 11.99 3.59
C THR A 31 41.32 11.57 3.72
N ARG A 32 41.06 10.38 3.16
CA ARG A 32 39.93 9.45 3.38
C ARG A 32 39.66 9.14 4.86
N ASP A 33 40.56 9.54 5.77
CA ASP A 33 40.57 9.18 7.19
C ASP A 33 39.84 10.21 8.09
N ASP A 34 39.62 11.44 7.62
CA ASP A 34 39.08 12.54 8.45
C ASP A 34 37.56 12.79 8.29
N VAL A 35 36.91 12.13 7.33
CA VAL A 35 35.61 12.57 6.80
C VAL A 35 34.40 11.88 7.47
N PHE A 36 34.59 11.00 8.46
CA PHE A 36 33.46 10.18 8.95
C PHE A 36 32.56 10.93 9.94
N PRO A 37 31.34 11.33 9.54
CA PRO A 37 30.66 12.47 10.15
C PRO A 37 30.14 12.24 11.57
N PHE A 38 30.14 11.00 12.07
CA PHE A 38 29.44 10.65 13.32
C PHE A 38 30.12 9.58 14.20
N ILE A 39 31.41 9.26 13.97
CA ILE A 39 32.11 8.21 14.73
C ILE A 39 33.41 8.68 15.39
N THR A 40 34.10 9.67 14.82
CA THR A 40 35.35 10.16 15.38
C THR A 40 35.16 11.53 16.01
N HIS A 41 35.92 11.83 17.06
CA HIS A 41 35.95 13.14 17.73
C HIS A 41 36.57 14.26 16.85
N PHE A 42 36.81 13.99 15.56
CA PHE A 42 37.50 14.86 14.61
C PHE A 42 36.62 15.24 13.41
N ALA A 43 35.39 14.71 13.32
CA ALA A 43 34.45 15.09 12.27
C ALA A 43 34.07 16.57 12.38
N LEU A 44 34.25 17.32 11.30
CA LEU A 44 33.81 18.71 11.21
C LEU A 44 32.44 18.76 10.53
N ASP A 45 31.64 19.79 10.85
CA ASP A 45 30.30 19.96 10.27
C ASP A 45 30.31 19.92 8.74
N HIS A 46 31.38 20.42 8.10
CA HIS A 46 31.52 20.41 6.65
C HIS A 46 31.55 18.99 6.03
N ASP A 47 32.02 17.98 6.77
CA ASP A 47 32.11 16.59 6.33
C ASP A 47 30.73 15.95 6.40
N ALA A 48 29.97 16.25 7.46
CA ALA A 48 28.58 15.84 7.58
C ALA A 48 27.72 16.44 6.46
N TYR A 49 27.87 17.74 6.17
CA TYR A 49 27.16 18.37 5.06
C TYR A 49 27.57 17.81 3.70
N TYR A 50 28.83 17.43 3.52
CA TYR A 50 29.27 16.74 2.30
C TYR A 50 28.52 15.41 2.12
N TYR A 51 28.56 14.52 3.11
CA TYR A 51 27.86 13.24 3.03
C TYR A 51 26.34 13.41 2.83
N MET A 52 25.74 14.46 3.41
CA MET A 52 24.32 14.76 3.18
C MET A 52 24.00 15.30 1.78
N ALA A 53 24.99 15.77 1.00
CA ALA A 53 24.75 16.53 -0.23
C ALA A 53 25.54 16.06 -1.46
N ASN A 54 26.35 15.00 -1.35
CA ASN A 54 27.29 14.60 -2.40
C ASN A 54 26.65 13.93 -3.65
N GLY A 55 25.36 13.61 -3.65
CA GLY A 55 24.71 12.95 -4.79
C GLY A 55 25.04 11.44 -4.90
N GLU A 56 25.68 10.85 -3.89
CA GLU A 56 26.21 9.49 -3.95
C GLU A 56 25.20 8.46 -3.40
N VAL A 57 25.13 7.32 -4.09
CA VAL A 57 24.44 6.11 -3.64
C VAL A 57 25.52 5.04 -3.56
N ASP A 58 25.95 4.75 -2.34
CA ASP A 58 27.00 3.79 -2.06
C ASP A 58 26.59 2.38 -2.51
N TYR A 59 27.54 1.62 -3.05
CA TYR A 59 27.34 0.21 -3.35
C TYR A 59 27.20 -0.62 -2.06
N ASP A 60 26.56 -1.80 -2.13
CA ASP A 60 26.34 -2.67 -0.98
C ASP A 60 27.64 -3.06 -0.26
N GLN A 61 27.59 -3.16 1.08
CA GLN A 61 28.74 -3.53 1.91
C GLN A 61 29.45 -4.82 1.45
N MET A 62 28.71 -5.82 0.97
CA MET A 62 29.30 -7.08 0.49
C MET A 62 30.21 -6.91 -0.74
N MET A 63 30.07 -5.81 -1.47
CA MET A 63 30.85 -5.49 -2.67
C MET A 63 32.19 -4.81 -2.35
N THR A 64 32.48 -4.51 -1.09
CA THR A 64 33.68 -3.74 -0.66
C THR A 64 35.02 -4.28 -1.20
N ALA A 65 35.14 -5.59 -1.40
CA ALA A 65 36.37 -6.20 -1.91
C ALA A 65 36.45 -6.31 -3.44
N VAL A 66 35.41 -5.88 -4.16
CA VAL A 66 35.40 -5.70 -5.61
C VAL A 66 35.96 -4.32 -5.95
N ASP A 67 36.80 -4.22 -6.97
CA ASP A 67 37.40 -2.94 -7.37
C ASP A 67 36.44 -2.12 -8.24
N HIS A 68 35.81 -1.11 -7.64
CA HIS A 68 34.88 -0.18 -8.30
C HIS A 68 35.59 1.07 -8.86
N PHE A 69 36.91 1.03 -9.04
CA PHE A 69 37.67 2.19 -9.54
C PHE A 69 37.20 2.68 -10.91
N SER A 70 36.79 1.78 -11.81
CA SER A 70 36.22 2.14 -13.11
C SER A 70 34.87 2.86 -13.01
N GLU A 71 34.12 2.64 -11.93
CA GLU A 71 32.85 3.30 -11.64
C GLU A 71 33.02 4.66 -10.96
N GLY A 72 34.26 5.07 -10.68
CA GLY A 72 34.57 6.36 -10.09
C GLY A 72 34.90 6.31 -8.60
N TYR A 73 34.85 5.14 -7.95
CA TYR A 73 35.15 5.00 -6.51
C TYR A 73 36.66 4.89 -6.23
N HIS A 74 37.03 5.08 -4.98
CA HIS A 74 38.37 4.71 -4.51
C HIS A 74 38.56 3.18 -4.47
N HIS A 75 39.81 2.73 -4.61
CA HIS A 75 40.15 1.32 -4.49
C HIS A 75 39.75 0.74 -3.12
N PRO A 76 39.46 -0.57 -3.08
CA PRO A 76 39.17 -1.31 -1.84
C PRO A 76 40.22 -1.07 -0.75
N PRO A 77 39.82 -0.94 0.53
CA PRO A 77 40.77 -0.81 1.64
C PRO A 77 41.52 -2.13 1.90
N PRO A 78 42.67 -2.12 2.61
CA PRO A 78 43.42 -3.34 2.93
C PRO A 78 42.61 -4.44 3.64
N LYS A 79 41.58 -4.06 4.42
CA LYS A 79 40.68 -4.98 5.13
C LYS A 79 39.35 -5.23 4.41
N ALA A 80 39.26 -4.94 3.11
CA ALA A 80 38.01 -5.02 2.36
C ALA A 80 37.25 -6.35 2.50
N GLY A 81 37.98 -7.48 2.54
CA GLY A 81 37.37 -8.80 2.71
C GLY A 81 36.64 -8.98 4.04
N VAL A 82 37.16 -8.40 5.12
CA VAL A 82 36.52 -8.44 6.46
C VAL A 82 35.25 -7.59 6.45
N ILE A 83 35.34 -6.39 5.88
CA ILE A 83 34.20 -5.46 5.76
C ILE A 83 33.07 -6.12 4.97
N ALA A 84 33.40 -6.75 3.83
CA ALA A 84 32.46 -7.44 2.97
C ALA A 84 31.74 -8.62 3.64
N THR A 85 32.37 -9.29 4.62
CA THR A 85 31.77 -10.43 5.34
C THR A 85 30.79 -10.05 6.47
N GLY A 86 30.61 -8.75 6.75
CA GLY A 86 29.61 -8.28 7.72
C GLY A 86 30.16 -7.53 8.94
N SER A 87 30.99 -6.51 8.72
CA SER A 87 31.22 -5.46 9.74
C SER A 87 29.92 -4.72 10.09
N ARG A 88 29.86 -4.03 11.24
CA ARG A 88 28.70 -3.22 11.61
C ARG A 88 28.69 -1.90 10.83
N PRO A 89 27.74 -1.66 9.90
CA PRO A 89 27.66 -0.40 9.20
C PRO A 89 26.86 0.63 10.00
N TYR A 90 27.15 1.88 9.70
CA TYR A 90 26.33 3.05 9.95
C TYR A 90 25.88 3.56 8.58
N PHE A 91 24.68 4.09 8.49
CA PHE A 91 24.11 4.56 7.23
C PHE A 91 23.46 5.92 7.42
N LEU A 92 23.51 6.71 6.35
CA LEU A 92 22.90 8.02 6.22
C LEU A 92 22.03 8.02 4.97
N LEU A 93 20.76 8.38 5.16
CA LEU A 93 19.84 8.71 4.09
C LEU A 93 19.55 10.20 4.18
N SER A 94 19.72 10.92 3.08
CA SER A 94 19.45 12.35 3.01
C SER A 94 18.80 12.73 1.69
N ALA A 95 17.98 13.78 1.71
CA ALA A 95 17.35 14.35 0.53
C ALA A 95 17.64 15.85 0.46
N GLY A 96 17.81 16.40 -0.74
CA GLY A 96 18.01 17.84 -0.92
C GLY A 96 18.68 18.22 -2.24
N PRO A 97 19.22 19.45 -2.35
CA PRO A 97 19.13 20.53 -1.36
C PRO A 97 17.73 21.17 -1.33
N PHE A 98 17.38 21.77 -0.18
CA PHE A 98 16.17 22.59 -0.05
C PHE A 98 16.55 24.03 0.27
N THR A 99 15.90 24.98 -0.40
CA THR A 99 15.91 26.38 0.05
C THR A 99 14.73 26.57 1.00
N LEU A 100 15.02 26.96 2.23
CA LEU A 100 14.02 27.22 3.27
C LEU A 100 14.04 28.70 3.65
N ALA A 101 12.95 29.41 3.42
CA ALA A 101 12.73 30.73 3.97
C ALA A 101 12.41 30.63 5.48
N PRO A 102 12.53 31.74 6.24
CA PRO A 102 12.06 31.76 7.62
C PRO A 102 10.59 31.30 7.69
N HIS A 103 10.32 30.33 8.57
CA HIS A 103 9.00 29.69 8.76
C HIS A 103 8.56 28.70 7.66
N ASP A 104 9.40 28.39 6.67
CA ASP A 104 9.10 27.30 5.74
C ASP A 104 9.08 25.95 6.46
N ILE A 105 8.09 25.13 6.13
CA ILE A 105 7.96 23.74 6.57
C ILE A 105 8.12 22.86 5.33
N LYS A 106 8.92 21.80 5.44
CA LYS A 106 8.99 20.72 4.44
C LYS A 106 8.55 19.42 5.07
N THR A 107 7.61 18.77 4.41
CA THR A 107 7.14 17.44 4.79
C THR A 107 7.89 16.40 3.99
N PHE A 108 8.32 15.35 4.67
CA PHE A 108 8.98 14.20 4.07
C PHE A 108 8.16 12.97 4.41
N SER A 109 7.97 12.12 3.42
CA SER A 109 7.36 10.80 3.62
C SER A 109 8.39 9.74 3.32
N LEU A 110 8.53 8.80 4.25
CA LEU A 110 9.47 7.70 4.18
C LEU A 110 8.69 6.39 4.26
N ALA A 111 8.93 5.49 3.32
CA ALA A 111 8.50 4.11 3.41
C ALA A 111 9.67 3.25 3.90
N VAL A 112 9.44 2.46 4.95
CA VAL A 112 10.35 1.40 5.37
C VAL A 112 9.75 0.09 4.88
N VAL A 113 10.40 -0.50 3.87
CA VAL A 113 9.92 -1.71 3.21
C VAL A 113 10.83 -2.87 3.55
N GLY A 114 10.24 -3.98 3.99
CA GLY A 114 10.94 -5.25 4.21
C GLY A 114 10.45 -6.32 3.23
N GLY A 115 11.24 -7.36 3.04
CA GLY A 115 10.84 -8.59 2.36
C GLY A 115 11.17 -9.80 3.21
N GLU A 116 10.32 -10.82 3.17
CA GLU A 116 10.63 -12.11 3.80
C GLU A 116 11.36 -13.05 2.83
N LYS A 117 11.89 -14.15 3.36
CA LYS A 117 12.51 -15.25 2.59
C LYS A 117 13.66 -14.82 1.66
N VAL A 118 14.36 -13.73 1.98
CA VAL A 118 15.51 -13.27 1.18
C VAL A 118 16.60 -14.35 1.09
N HIS A 119 16.86 -15.05 2.20
CA HIS A 119 17.79 -16.18 2.21
C HIS A 119 17.06 -17.49 1.90
N GLN A 120 17.31 -18.06 0.73
CA GLN A 120 16.71 -19.32 0.27
C GLN A 120 17.46 -20.56 0.76
N ASP A 121 18.77 -20.45 1.00
CA ASP A 121 19.63 -21.50 1.56
C ASP A 121 20.35 -20.99 2.81
N PRO A 122 20.07 -21.54 4.02
CA PRO A 122 20.73 -21.10 5.26
C PRO A 122 22.24 -21.37 5.27
N ARG A 123 22.77 -22.18 4.36
CA ARG A 123 24.20 -22.47 4.22
C ARG A 123 24.87 -21.64 3.13
N ALA A 124 24.14 -20.81 2.39
CA ALA A 124 24.70 -20.03 1.29
C ALA A 124 25.91 -19.19 1.72
N HIS A 125 25.82 -18.54 2.88
CA HIS A 125 26.89 -17.67 3.40
C HIS A 125 28.20 -18.43 3.72
N SER A 126 28.15 -19.73 4.03
CA SER A 126 29.38 -20.53 4.23
C SER A 126 30.28 -20.61 2.99
N ARG A 127 29.71 -20.27 1.82
CA ARG A 127 30.38 -20.24 0.52
C ARG A 127 30.65 -18.81 0.03
N PHE A 128 30.42 -17.81 0.87
CA PHE A 128 30.67 -16.41 0.52
C PHE A 128 32.16 -16.19 0.21
N ASP A 129 32.43 -15.55 -0.93
CA ASP A 129 33.76 -15.17 -1.39
C ASP A 129 33.74 -13.66 -1.61
N ALA A 130 34.43 -12.89 -0.77
CA ALA A 130 34.42 -11.44 -0.84
C ALA A 130 34.94 -10.88 -2.19
N ARG A 131 35.74 -11.65 -2.93
CA ARG A 131 36.21 -11.25 -4.27
C ARG A 131 35.22 -11.59 -5.39
N ARG A 132 34.19 -12.40 -5.07
CA ARG A 132 33.11 -12.81 -5.96
C ARG A 132 31.76 -12.83 -5.24
N PRO A 133 31.33 -11.69 -4.66
CA PRO A 133 30.11 -11.59 -3.87
C PRO A 133 28.85 -11.86 -4.70
N GLU A 134 28.90 -11.69 -6.02
CA GLU A 134 27.79 -11.95 -6.94
C GLU A 134 27.28 -13.40 -6.84
N ARG A 135 28.16 -14.34 -6.50
CA ARG A 135 27.78 -15.75 -6.31
C ARG A 135 26.82 -15.95 -5.15
N PHE A 136 26.99 -15.18 -4.07
CA PHE A 136 26.09 -15.19 -2.94
C PHE A 136 24.85 -14.34 -3.24
N TYR A 137 25.04 -13.14 -3.80
CA TYR A 137 23.95 -12.23 -4.15
C TYR A 137 22.90 -12.92 -5.05
N ASN A 138 23.34 -13.69 -6.04
CA ASN A 138 22.46 -14.43 -6.95
C ASN A 138 21.72 -15.62 -6.30
N THR A 139 22.00 -15.94 -5.03
CA THR A 139 21.22 -16.93 -4.25
C THR A 139 20.12 -16.28 -3.42
N LEU A 140 20.09 -14.95 -3.35
CA LEU A 140 19.08 -14.19 -2.62
C LEU A 140 17.83 -14.02 -3.48
N ASP A 141 16.67 -14.01 -2.83
CA ASP A 141 15.39 -13.76 -3.47
C ASP A 141 14.77 -12.46 -2.96
N PHE A 142 14.72 -11.45 -3.82
CA PHE A 142 14.15 -10.14 -3.50
C PHE A 142 12.69 -9.99 -3.94
N SER A 143 12.02 -11.07 -4.39
CA SER A 143 10.66 -11.00 -4.93
C SER A 143 9.66 -10.39 -3.92
N HIS A 144 9.71 -10.80 -2.66
CA HIS A 144 8.85 -10.25 -1.61
C HIS A 144 9.18 -8.79 -1.29
N LEU A 145 10.47 -8.42 -1.28
CA LEU A 145 10.87 -7.02 -1.09
C LEU A 145 10.36 -6.16 -2.26
N ALA A 146 10.47 -6.65 -3.50
CA ALA A 146 9.99 -5.97 -4.69
C ALA A 146 8.46 -5.84 -4.69
N ALA A 147 7.72 -6.88 -4.29
CA ALA A 147 6.27 -6.83 -4.16
C ALA A 147 5.84 -5.77 -3.12
N ASN A 148 6.45 -5.78 -1.94
CA ASN A 148 6.15 -4.80 -0.89
C ASN A 148 6.57 -3.38 -1.29
N ALA A 149 7.66 -3.22 -2.05
CA ALA A 149 8.08 -1.92 -2.56
C ALA A 149 7.11 -1.37 -3.61
N ARG A 150 6.55 -2.24 -4.46
CA ARG A 150 5.48 -1.86 -5.41
C ARG A 150 4.20 -1.46 -4.68
N ALA A 151 3.80 -2.21 -3.66
CA ALA A 151 2.65 -1.84 -2.83
C ALA A 151 2.85 -0.47 -2.18
N ALA A 152 4.03 -0.22 -1.59
CA ALA A 152 4.37 1.08 -1.03
C ALA A 152 4.38 2.21 -2.09
N GLN A 153 4.78 1.91 -3.33
CA GLN A 153 4.72 2.86 -4.44
C GLN A 153 3.26 3.21 -4.80
N ILE A 154 2.36 2.22 -4.87
CA ILE A 154 0.94 2.44 -5.15
C ILE A 154 0.29 3.31 -4.07
N VAL A 155 0.60 3.05 -2.80
CA VAL A 155 0.10 3.87 -1.67
C VAL A 155 0.63 5.31 -1.74
N TYR A 156 1.85 5.49 -2.23
CA TYR A 156 2.48 6.79 -2.34
C TYR A 156 1.89 7.63 -3.48
N ASP A 157 1.62 7.01 -4.63
CA ASP A 157 1.28 7.64 -5.91
C ASP A 157 0.34 6.69 -6.68
N ASN A 158 -0.97 6.95 -6.59
CA ASN A 158 -2.01 5.99 -6.98
C ASN A 158 -2.13 5.92 -8.52
N PRO A 159 -2.02 4.73 -9.14
CA PRO A 159 -2.22 4.57 -10.58
C PRO A 159 -3.63 4.99 -11.01
N GLY A 160 -3.74 5.73 -12.12
CA GLY A 160 -5.03 6.14 -12.69
C GLY A 160 -5.64 7.38 -12.05
N ARG A 161 -4.91 8.05 -11.15
CA ARG A 161 -5.30 9.33 -10.57
C ARG A 161 -4.44 10.45 -11.16
N ASP A 162 -5.11 11.51 -11.62
CA ASP A 162 -4.49 12.78 -12.01
C ASP A 162 -4.61 13.75 -10.83
N THR A 163 -3.54 13.84 -10.06
CA THR A 163 -3.54 14.46 -8.74
C THR A 163 -3.30 15.96 -8.79
N ASP A 164 -2.57 16.44 -9.80
CA ASP A 164 -2.35 17.87 -10.02
C ASP A 164 -3.20 18.48 -11.13
N GLY A 165 -4.02 17.68 -11.81
CA GLY A 165 -5.00 18.11 -12.81
C GLY A 165 -4.38 18.47 -14.15
N ASP A 166 -3.20 17.93 -14.47
CA ASP A 166 -2.47 18.21 -15.71
C ASP A 166 -2.91 17.34 -16.90
N GLY A 167 -3.82 16.38 -16.64
CA GLY A 167 -4.36 15.44 -17.61
C GLY A 167 -3.57 14.13 -17.72
N TYR A 168 -2.51 13.94 -16.94
CA TYR A 168 -1.72 12.71 -16.89
C TYR A 168 -2.02 11.94 -15.59
N ALA A 169 -2.69 10.79 -15.71
CA ALA A 169 -3.05 9.95 -14.56
C ALA A 169 -2.09 8.76 -14.31
N GLY A 170 -0.89 8.80 -14.93
CA GLY A 170 0.13 7.76 -14.80
C GLY A 170 0.36 6.87 -16.03
N GLU A 171 1.02 5.73 -15.83
CA GLU A 171 1.28 4.76 -16.91
C GLU A 171 0.22 3.65 -16.90
N PHE A 172 -0.29 3.31 -18.09
CA PHE A 172 -1.30 2.26 -18.28
C PHE A 172 -0.95 1.30 -19.41
N ARG A 173 -1.65 0.16 -19.43
CA ARG A 173 -1.70 -0.78 -20.56
C ARG A 173 -3.14 -1.05 -20.92
N VAL A 174 -3.38 -1.30 -22.21
CA VAL A 174 -4.69 -1.77 -22.67
C VAL A 174 -4.63 -3.28 -22.81
N CYS A 175 -5.44 -3.98 -22.02
CA CYS A 175 -5.57 -5.43 -22.04
C CYS A 175 -7.04 -5.77 -22.31
N ASP A 176 -7.33 -6.52 -23.38
CA ASP A 176 -8.69 -6.93 -23.77
C ASP A 176 -9.71 -5.79 -23.92
N GLY A 177 -9.24 -4.57 -24.18
CA GLY A 177 -10.07 -3.36 -24.32
C GLY A 177 -10.16 -2.52 -23.05
N ASP A 178 -9.69 -3.05 -21.92
CA ASP A 178 -9.71 -2.37 -20.62
C ASP A 178 -8.37 -1.69 -20.35
N THR A 179 -8.43 -0.52 -19.69
CA THR A 179 -7.26 0.26 -19.32
C THR A 179 -6.81 -0.14 -17.92
N ILE A 180 -5.60 -0.69 -17.81
CA ILE A 180 -4.98 -1.11 -16.56
C ILE A 180 -3.83 -0.16 -16.23
N TRP A 181 -4.04 0.69 -15.24
CA TRP A 181 -3.01 1.59 -14.70
C TRP A 181 -2.06 0.80 -13.80
N TYR A 182 -0.75 1.01 -13.94
CA TYR A 182 0.26 0.27 -13.16
C TYR A 182 1.31 1.17 -12.49
N LYS A 183 1.21 2.48 -12.69
CA LYS A 183 2.07 3.49 -12.07
C LYS A 183 1.32 4.82 -12.02
N GLY A 184 1.41 5.56 -10.92
CA GLY A 184 0.80 6.87 -10.79
C GLY A 184 1.49 7.99 -11.59
N ASP A 185 0.96 9.19 -11.45
CA ASP A 185 1.33 10.39 -12.21
C ASP A 185 2.67 11.01 -11.75
N GLY A 186 3.18 10.58 -10.59
CA GLY A 186 4.40 11.07 -9.99
C GLY A 186 4.20 12.16 -8.94
N VAL A 187 2.95 12.52 -8.65
CA VAL A 187 2.51 13.46 -7.62
C VAL A 187 1.93 12.66 -6.45
N PRO A 188 2.48 12.77 -5.22
CA PRO A 188 2.07 11.89 -4.14
C PRO A 188 0.63 12.16 -3.65
N ASP A 189 -0.14 11.08 -3.53
CA ASP A 189 -1.51 11.05 -3.02
C ASP A 189 -1.62 10.63 -1.57
N TYR A 190 -0.69 9.76 -1.14
CA TYR A 190 -0.70 9.09 0.17
C TYR A 190 -2.03 8.38 0.49
N SER A 191 -2.68 7.82 -0.52
CA SER A 191 -3.89 7.04 -0.32
C SER A 191 -3.57 5.55 -0.35
N ALA A 192 -3.64 4.93 0.82
CA ALA A 192 -3.73 3.47 0.92
C ALA A 192 -5.14 3.01 0.55
N ASP A 193 -5.38 1.70 0.69
CA ASP A 193 -6.72 1.14 0.89
C ASP A 193 -7.44 1.98 1.96
N GLY A 194 -8.55 2.58 1.57
CA GLY A 194 -9.26 3.58 2.32
C GLY A 194 -10.75 3.40 2.09
N PRO A 195 -11.58 3.67 3.11
CA PRO A 195 -13.00 3.44 3.00
C PRO A 195 -13.56 4.16 1.76
N PRO A 196 -14.56 3.57 1.08
CA PRO A 196 -15.14 4.15 -0.11
C PRO A 196 -15.65 5.56 0.17
N GLN A 197 -15.81 6.35 -0.90
CA GLN A 197 -16.18 7.76 -0.79
C GLN A 197 -17.42 7.93 0.09
N GLN A 198 -17.29 8.69 1.18
CA GLN A 198 -18.41 8.90 2.11
C GLN A 198 -19.62 9.50 1.37
N PRO A 199 -20.83 8.97 1.57
CA PRO A 199 -22.02 9.49 0.92
C PRO A 199 -22.38 10.87 1.50
N ARG A 200 -22.94 11.75 0.67
CA ARG A 200 -23.42 13.05 1.13
C ARG A 200 -24.78 12.89 1.79
N VAL A 201 -24.89 13.33 3.04
CA VAL A 201 -26.09 13.12 3.87
C VAL A 201 -26.95 14.39 3.92
N ARG A 202 -28.26 14.20 3.71
CA ARG A 202 -29.31 15.19 3.96
C ARG A 202 -30.10 14.82 5.21
N VAL A 203 -30.17 15.75 6.15
CA VAL A 203 -30.96 15.60 7.38
C VAL A 203 -32.16 16.53 7.34
N THR A 204 -33.35 15.97 7.55
CA THR A 204 -34.60 16.74 7.69
C THR A 204 -35.30 16.37 8.99
N THR A 205 -35.92 17.36 9.64
CA THR A 205 -36.61 17.17 10.90
C THR A 205 -38.12 17.23 10.69
N ALA A 206 -38.84 16.36 11.40
CA ALA A 206 -40.30 16.38 11.49
C ALA A 206 -40.73 16.14 12.94
N PRO A 207 -41.96 16.48 13.33
CA PRO A 207 -42.44 16.23 14.69
C PRO A 207 -42.24 14.75 15.08
N GLY A 208 -41.39 14.53 16.09
CA GLY A 208 -41.09 13.20 16.63
C GLY A 208 -40.11 12.33 15.82
N LYS A 209 -39.49 12.84 14.75
CA LYS A 209 -38.51 12.06 13.97
C LYS A 209 -37.45 12.91 13.27
N ILE A 210 -36.27 12.32 13.10
CA ILE A 210 -35.21 12.80 12.22
C ILE A 210 -35.18 11.87 11.01
N ILE A 211 -35.18 12.44 9.81
CA ILE A 211 -35.09 11.69 8.56
C ILE A 211 -33.70 11.98 7.99
N ILE A 212 -32.90 10.92 7.89
CA ILE A 212 -31.57 10.93 7.30
C ILE A 212 -31.70 10.28 5.93
N ARG A 213 -31.20 10.93 4.88
CA ARG A 213 -31.15 10.41 3.51
C ARG A 213 -29.78 10.62 2.93
N TRP A 214 -29.35 9.71 2.08
CA TRP A 214 -28.12 9.83 1.31
C TRP A 214 -28.30 9.03 0.01
N ASN A 215 -27.52 9.37 -1.01
CA ASN A 215 -27.41 8.55 -2.20
C ASN A 215 -26.08 7.80 -2.14
N GLY A 216 -26.15 6.48 -2.22
CA GLY A 216 -25.03 5.56 -2.08
C GLY A 216 -24.14 5.41 -3.30
N PHE A 217 -24.47 6.03 -4.44
CA PHE A 217 -23.82 5.74 -5.74
C PHE A 217 -22.29 5.73 -5.63
N GLN A 218 -21.69 6.81 -5.15
CA GLN A 218 -20.24 6.90 -4.99
C GLN A 218 -19.68 5.89 -3.98
N ALA A 219 -20.36 5.69 -2.86
CA ALA A 219 -19.91 4.75 -1.82
C ALA A 219 -19.97 3.28 -2.30
N GLU A 220 -20.97 2.94 -3.10
CA GLU A 220 -21.27 1.57 -3.53
C GLU A 220 -20.64 1.20 -4.89
N THR A 221 -20.05 2.14 -5.62
CA THR A 221 -19.49 1.87 -6.96
C THR A 221 -18.05 2.35 -7.17
N THR A 222 -17.45 3.05 -6.21
CA THR A 222 -16.05 3.46 -6.35
C THR A 222 -15.16 2.24 -6.17
N GLU A 223 -14.25 2.00 -7.12
CA GLU A 223 -13.23 0.97 -6.99
C GLU A 223 -12.12 1.47 -6.06
N ASP A 224 -11.70 0.61 -5.13
CA ASP A 224 -10.52 0.85 -4.33
C ASP A 224 -9.28 0.87 -5.26
N PRO A 225 -8.47 1.95 -5.26
CA PRO A 225 -7.32 2.08 -6.14
C PRO A 225 -6.22 1.03 -5.91
N PHE A 226 -6.22 0.36 -4.76
CA PHE A 226 -5.21 -0.64 -4.42
C PHE A 226 -5.54 -2.04 -4.97
N THR A 227 -6.81 -2.43 -4.88
CA THR A 227 -7.34 -3.73 -5.30
C THR A 227 -7.95 -3.70 -6.71
N GLY A 228 -8.40 -2.53 -7.17
CA GLY A 228 -9.21 -2.37 -8.38
C GLY A 228 -10.61 -3.00 -8.23
N THR A 229 -11.07 -3.17 -7.00
CA THR A 229 -12.37 -3.80 -6.69
C THR A 229 -13.25 -2.84 -5.92
N ILE A 230 -14.57 -2.97 -6.08
CA ILE A 230 -15.55 -2.21 -5.29
C ILE A 230 -15.61 -2.86 -3.90
N ASP A 231 -15.10 -2.16 -2.89
CA ASP A 231 -14.89 -2.60 -1.50
C ASP A 231 -15.97 -2.07 -0.53
N PHE A 232 -17.19 -1.88 -1.01
CA PHE A 232 -18.28 -1.37 -0.17
C PHE A 232 -18.70 -2.40 0.90
N GLU A 233 -18.29 -2.14 2.15
CA GLU A 233 -18.59 -2.92 3.37
C GLU A 233 -19.80 -2.36 4.16
N GLY A 234 -20.70 -1.62 3.51
CA GLY A 234 -21.94 -1.18 4.13
C GLY A 234 -21.98 0.23 4.73
N TYR A 235 -23.05 0.51 5.45
CA TYR A 235 -23.33 1.76 6.14
C TYR A 235 -23.49 1.55 7.65
N HIS A 236 -22.91 2.46 8.43
CA HIS A 236 -23.19 2.59 9.86
C HIS A 236 -23.77 3.98 10.16
N VAL A 237 -24.98 4.01 10.74
CA VAL A 237 -25.63 5.24 11.19
C VAL A 237 -25.46 5.37 12.69
N TYR A 238 -24.78 6.43 13.11
CA TYR A 238 -24.60 6.78 14.51
C TYR A 238 -25.44 8.01 14.87
N LEU A 239 -26.02 8.02 16.06
CA LEU A 239 -26.75 9.16 16.61
C LEU A 239 -26.24 9.49 18.01
N GLY A 240 -26.08 10.78 18.29
CA GLY A 240 -25.70 11.29 19.60
C GLY A 240 -26.42 12.58 19.95
N LEU A 241 -26.37 12.97 21.22
CA LEU A 241 -26.92 14.24 21.68
C LEU A 241 -25.98 15.42 21.38
N ASP A 242 -24.70 15.12 21.18
CA ASP A 242 -23.64 16.05 20.80
C ASP A 242 -22.57 15.36 19.94
N ASP A 243 -21.53 16.12 19.61
CA ASP A 243 -20.42 15.75 18.72
C ASP A 243 -19.32 14.93 19.39
N ARG A 244 -19.42 14.65 20.70
CA ARG A 244 -18.40 13.86 21.39
C ARG A 244 -18.50 12.41 20.92
N PRO A 245 -17.37 11.74 20.60
CA PRO A 245 -17.38 10.34 20.19
C PRO A 245 -18.09 9.42 21.19
N THR A 246 -17.99 9.73 22.49
CA THR A 246 -18.66 8.97 23.56
C THR A 246 -20.18 9.17 23.62
N SER A 247 -20.73 10.19 22.94
CA SER A 247 -22.17 10.42 22.85
C SER A 247 -22.81 9.65 21.69
N LEU A 248 -22.03 9.18 20.72
CA LEU A 248 -22.54 8.48 19.55
C LEU A 248 -22.89 7.03 19.90
N SER A 249 -24.05 6.58 19.44
CA SER A 249 -24.49 5.19 19.52
C SER A 249 -24.92 4.72 18.15
N LEU A 250 -24.57 3.48 17.79
CA LEU A 250 -25.03 2.86 16.54
C LEU A 250 -26.55 2.68 16.62
N VAL A 251 -27.27 3.21 15.62
CA VAL A 251 -28.74 3.11 15.54
C VAL A 251 -29.21 2.18 14.44
N ALA A 252 -28.45 2.08 13.34
CA ALA A 252 -28.74 1.16 12.25
C ALA A 252 -27.44 0.85 11.49
N SER A 253 -27.38 -0.34 10.92
CA SER A 253 -26.33 -0.78 10.01
C SER A 253 -26.96 -1.40 8.77
N PHE A 254 -26.24 -1.32 7.66
CA PHE A 254 -26.52 -2.09 6.45
C PHE A 254 -25.18 -2.63 5.96
N ASP A 255 -25.13 -3.84 5.46
CA ASP A 255 -23.95 -4.43 4.85
C ASP A 255 -24.37 -5.40 3.74
N ARG A 256 -23.46 -5.70 2.82
CA ARG A 256 -23.68 -6.71 1.79
C ARG A 256 -23.64 -8.09 2.42
N GLU A 257 -24.42 -9.01 1.88
CA GLU A 257 -24.31 -10.41 2.27
C GLU A 257 -23.10 -11.07 1.59
N ASP A 258 -21.96 -11.09 2.29
CA ASP A 258 -20.76 -11.76 1.82
C ASP A 258 -19.98 -12.54 2.89
N TYR A 259 -18.99 -13.31 2.42
CA TYR A 259 -18.42 -14.41 3.19
C TYR A 259 -16.91 -14.52 2.99
N ASN A 260 -16.18 -14.55 4.11
CA ASN A 260 -14.77 -14.92 4.11
C ASN A 260 -14.61 -16.41 3.87
N ARG A 261 -13.69 -16.78 2.97
CA ARG A 261 -13.27 -18.15 2.75
C ARG A 261 -11.89 -18.40 3.33
N PHE A 262 -11.79 -19.36 4.23
CA PHE A 262 -10.52 -19.80 4.79
C PHE A 262 -10.08 -21.11 4.15
N THR A 263 -8.87 -21.14 3.62
CA THR A 263 -8.27 -22.30 2.97
C THR A 263 -7.33 -23.03 3.93
N GLN A 264 -7.47 -24.35 4.04
CA GLN A 264 -6.54 -25.15 4.83
C GLN A 264 -5.23 -25.35 4.06
N LYS A 265 -4.13 -24.85 4.60
CA LYS A 265 -2.78 -25.03 4.05
C LYS A 265 -1.91 -25.87 4.98
N GLN A 266 -1.06 -26.71 4.38
CA GLN A 266 -0.04 -27.42 5.12
C GLN A 266 1.23 -26.57 5.21
N LEU A 267 1.70 -26.33 6.42
CA LEU A 267 2.95 -25.64 6.70
C LEU A 267 4.15 -26.57 6.42
N PRO A 268 5.36 -26.01 6.21
CA PRO A 268 6.58 -26.80 5.97
C PRO A 268 6.91 -27.80 7.09
N ASP A 269 6.44 -27.56 8.32
CA ASP A 269 6.63 -28.45 9.47
C ASP A 269 5.56 -29.57 9.56
N GLY A 270 4.68 -29.66 8.57
CA GLY A 270 3.62 -30.67 8.47
C GLY A 270 2.33 -30.32 9.19
N ARG A 271 2.26 -29.22 9.94
CA ARG A 271 1.02 -28.74 10.57
C ARG A 271 0.07 -28.13 9.55
N PHE A 272 -1.20 -28.04 9.89
CA PHE A 272 -2.20 -27.35 9.08
C PHE A 272 -2.58 -26.01 9.71
N GLU A 273 -2.75 -25.01 8.86
CA GLU A 273 -3.23 -23.68 9.22
C GLU A 273 -4.38 -23.29 8.30
N TRP A 274 -5.28 -22.47 8.81
CA TRP A 274 -6.35 -21.87 8.05
C TRP A 274 -5.95 -20.44 7.68
N VAL A 275 -5.88 -20.17 6.38
CA VAL A 275 -5.44 -18.87 5.87
C VAL A 275 -6.57 -18.25 5.07
N ASN A 276 -6.84 -16.97 5.31
CA ASN A 276 -7.68 -16.15 4.42
C ASN A 276 -6.73 -15.36 3.51
N GLU A 277 -6.84 -15.57 2.20
CA GLU A 277 -6.03 -14.89 1.18
C GLU A 277 -6.92 -14.28 0.08
N ASP A 278 -8.22 -14.52 0.16
CA ASP A 278 -9.19 -14.07 -0.83
C ASP A 278 -9.95 -12.86 -0.27
N LEU A 279 -10.48 -12.02 -1.16
CA LEU A 279 -11.50 -11.05 -0.78
C LEU A 279 -12.81 -11.78 -0.38
N PRO A 280 -13.69 -11.14 0.42
CA PRO A 280 -15.01 -11.69 0.71
C PRO A 280 -15.79 -12.03 -0.57
N PHE A 281 -16.54 -13.12 -0.53
CA PHE A 281 -17.36 -13.59 -1.64
C PHE A 281 -18.84 -13.35 -1.37
N THR A 282 -19.57 -12.78 -2.33
CA THR A 282 -21.04 -12.79 -2.28
C THR A 282 -21.58 -14.22 -2.38
N LEU A 283 -22.78 -14.45 -1.86
CA LEU A 283 -23.43 -15.76 -1.91
C LEU A 283 -23.52 -16.33 -3.34
N ASP A 284 -23.91 -15.49 -4.30
CA ASP A 284 -24.04 -15.88 -5.70
C ASP A 284 -22.69 -16.25 -6.33
N SER A 285 -21.61 -15.54 -5.96
CA SER A 285 -20.27 -15.86 -6.44
C SER A 285 -19.78 -17.22 -5.93
N LEU A 286 -20.08 -17.58 -4.68
CA LEU A 286 -19.75 -18.90 -4.13
C LEU A 286 -20.58 -20.02 -4.78
N ARG A 287 -21.88 -19.79 -4.99
CA ARG A 287 -22.77 -20.73 -5.69
C ARG A 287 -22.30 -20.99 -7.12
N ALA A 288 -21.86 -19.95 -7.82
CA ALA A 288 -21.26 -20.06 -9.15
C ALA A 288 -19.91 -20.79 -9.10
N LEU A 289 -19.02 -20.41 -8.17
CA LEU A 289 -17.67 -20.95 -8.03
C LEU A 289 -17.67 -22.46 -7.76
N TYR A 290 -18.59 -22.93 -6.91
CA TYR A 290 -18.71 -24.35 -6.58
C TYR A 290 -19.75 -25.08 -7.42
N ASN A 291 -20.37 -24.40 -8.38
CA ASN A 291 -21.41 -24.93 -9.26
C ASN A 291 -22.54 -25.62 -8.46
N ASP A 292 -22.96 -24.98 -7.37
CA ASP A 292 -24.02 -25.43 -6.48
C ASP A 292 -24.96 -24.25 -6.15
N PRO A 293 -26.13 -24.19 -6.80
CA PRO A 293 -27.12 -23.13 -6.55
C PRO A 293 -27.71 -23.13 -5.14
N GLN A 294 -27.53 -24.20 -4.37
CA GLN A 294 -28.01 -24.34 -2.99
C GLN A 294 -26.85 -24.29 -1.98
N PHE A 295 -25.67 -23.82 -2.41
CA PHE A 295 -24.53 -23.68 -1.52
C PHE A 295 -24.86 -22.70 -0.39
N GLU A 296 -24.66 -23.17 0.85
CA GLU A 296 -24.89 -22.42 2.08
C GLU A 296 -23.57 -22.32 2.85
N PRO A 297 -22.80 -21.22 2.71
CA PRO A 297 -21.42 -21.11 3.19
C PRO A 297 -21.29 -21.40 4.69
N LEU A 298 -22.20 -20.87 5.49
CA LEU A 298 -22.18 -20.98 6.96
C LEU A 298 -22.46 -22.39 7.48
N SER A 299 -22.90 -23.31 6.62
CA SER A 299 -23.00 -24.74 6.99
C SER A 299 -21.62 -25.40 7.16
N TYR A 300 -20.57 -24.80 6.60
CA TYR A 300 -19.21 -25.34 6.59
C TYR A 300 -18.31 -24.58 7.55
N THR A 301 -18.17 -25.13 8.76
CA THR A 301 -17.38 -24.55 9.85
C THR A 301 -15.99 -25.16 9.92
N ARG A 302 -15.10 -24.58 10.74
CA ARG A 302 -13.76 -25.16 11.04
C ARG A 302 -13.81 -26.64 11.47
N ALA A 303 -14.86 -27.06 12.15
CA ALA A 303 -15.04 -28.44 12.61
C ALA A 303 -15.64 -29.36 11.53
N HIS A 304 -16.35 -28.80 10.56
CA HIS A 304 -17.04 -29.51 9.48
C HIS A 304 -16.75 -28.80 8.15
N PRO A 305 -15.51 -28.87 7.65
CA PRO A 305 -15.10 -28.08 6.49
C PRO A 305 -15.71 -28.61 5.19
N PHE A 306 -15.91 -27.72 4.24
CA PHE A 306 -16.24 -28.05 2.87
C PHE A 306 -15.01 -28.60 2.16
N LYS A 307 -15.11 -29.78 1.55
CA LYS A 307 -14.01 -30.37 0.78
C LYS A 307 -14.28 -30.20 -0.72
N HIS A 308 -13.36 -29.54 -1.42
CA HIS A 308 -13.43 -29.36 -2.87
C HIS A 308 -12.03 -29.46 -3.49
N ASN A 309 -11.87 -30.32 -4.51
CA ASN A 309 -10.59 -30.59 -5.19
C ASN A 309 -9.40 -30.80 -4.24
N ASP A 310 -9.58 -31.73 -3.28
CA ASP A 310 -8.61 -32.09 -2.23
C ASP A 310 -8.18 -30.98 -1.25
N THR A 311 -8.84 -29.83 -1.32
CA THR A 311 -8.64 -28.73 -0.39
C THR A 311 -9.84 -28.59 0.53
N ASN A 312 -9.59 -28.27 1.80
CA ASN A 312 -10.63 -28.01 2.79
C ASN A 312 -10.82 -26.50 2.95
N TYR A 313 -12.08 -26.08 3.03
CA TYR A 313 -12.50 -24.70 3.22
C TYR A 313 -13.46 -24.60 4.41
N TYR A 314 -13.45 -23.49 5.12
CA TYR A 314 -14.58 -23.07 5.93
C TYR A 314 -14.92 -21.61 5.65
N PHE A 315 -16.13 -21.22 6.00
CA PHE A 315 -16.63 -19.88 5.73
C PHE A 315 -17.11 -19.22 7.01
N THR A 316 -17.01 -17.91 7.04
CA THR A 316 -17.65 -17.06 8.06
C THR A 316 -18.32 -15.90 7.35
N ALA A 317 -19.40 -15.38 7.92
CA ALA A 317 -19.90 -14.08 7.50
C ALA A 317 -18.80 -13.03 7.67
N GLN A 318 -18.74 -12.08 6.75
CA GLN A 318 -18.03 -10.83 6.96
C GLN A 318 -18.84 -9.98 7.95
N ASP A 319 -18.12 -9.29 8.84
CA ASP A 319 -18.64 -8.40 9.88
C ASP A 319 -20.08 -8.69 10.41
N PHE A 320 -21.03 -7.76 10.22
CA PHE A 320 -22.39 -7.83 10.77
C PHE A 320 -23.46 -8.29 9.76
N ASN A 321 -23.13 -8.42 8.45
CA ASN A 321 -24.02 -8.81 7.34
C ASN A 321 -25.50 -8.50 7.60
N GLN A 322 -25.82 -7.22 7.82
CA GLN A 322 -27.21 -6.77 7.93
C GLN A 322 -27.67 -6.28 6.56
N ASP A 323 -28.21 -7.17 5.75
CA ASP A 323 -28.55 -6.90 4.34
C ASP A 323 -30.04 -6.60 4.10
N ASP A 324 -30.87 -6.68 5.15
CA ASP A 324 -32.32 -6.47 5.05
C ASP A 324 -32.71 -4.98 4.99
N LEU A 325 -32.93 -4.50 3.77
CA LEU A 325 -33.43 -3.16 3.48
C LEU A 325 -34.95 -3.00 3.62
N THR A 326 -35.68 -4.04 4.06
CA THR A 326 -37.15 -3.99 4.19
C THR A 326 -37.62 -3.52 5.57
N LEU A 327 -36.70 -3.42 6.53
CA LEU A 327 -37.01 -3.05 7.92
C LEU A 327 -37.41 -1.56 8.02
N PRO A 328 -38.66 -1.22 8.39
CA PRO A 328 -39.12 0.17 8.43
C PRO A 328 -38.42 1.06 9.46
N GLY A 329 -37.77 0.45 10.46
CA GLY A 329 -36.97 1.15 11.48
C GLY A 329 -35.46 1.14 11.19
N GLY A 330 -35.03 0.49 10.11
CA GLY A 330 -33.64 0.40 9.69
C GLY A 330 -33.35 1.26 8.44
N ILE A 331 -32.20 0.98 7.83
CA ILE A 331 -31.84 1.53 6.52
C ILE A 331 -32.73 0.86 5.46
N HIS A 332 -33.31 1.64 4.56
CA HIS A 332 -34.19 1.14 3.51
C HIS A 332 -34.07 2.03 2.27
N LYS A 333 -34.32 1.45 1.09
CA LYS A 333 -34.34 2.21 -0.17
C LYS A 333 -35.53 3.17 -0.18
N ALA A 334 -35.29 4.42 -0.55
CA ALA A 334 -36.36 5.37 -0.85
C ALA A 334 -37.10 4.98 -2.14
N TYR A 335 -36.40 4.36 -3.08
CA TYR A 335 -36.93 3.90 -4.36
C TYR A 335 -36.67 2.40 -4.59
N PRO A 336 -37.34 1.49 -3.85
CA PRO A 336 -37.06 0.05 -3.89
C PRO A 336 -37.32 -0.60 -5.27
N ASP A 337 -38.20 0.00 -6.08
CA ASP A 337 -38.55 -0.49 -7.41
C ASP A 337 -37.71 0.16 -8.54
N ALA A 338 -36.77 1.06 -8.20
CA ALA A 338 -35.91 1.67 -9.21
C ALA A 338 -34.99 0.59 -9.82
N PRO A 339 -34.83 0.55 -11.16
CA PRO A 339 -33.92 -0.38 -11.79
C PRO A 339 -32.46 0.03 -11.55
N PRO A 340 -31.51 -0.94 -11.62
CA PRO A 340 -30.08 -0.60 -11.64
C PRO A 340 -29.77 0.39 -12.77
N PRO A 341 -28.91 1.40 -12.52
CA PRO A 341 -28.60 2.38 -13.53
C PRO A 341 -27.79 1.77 -14.67
N VAL A 342 -27.97 2.33 -15.86
CA VAL A 342 -27.07 2.05 -16.98
C VAL A 342 -25.67 2.61 -16.68
N PRO A 343 -24.58 1.93 -17.04
CA PRO A 343 -23.23 2.36 -16.67
C PRO A 343 -22.82 3.74 -17.20
N ASN A 344 -23.38 4.18 -18.33
CA ASN A 344 -23.09 5.49 -18.91
C ASN A 344 -24.04 6.56 -18.33
N PRO A 345 -23.53 7.55 -17.56
CA PRO A 345 -24.35 8.62 -16.99
C PRO A 345 -25.07 9.48 -18.02
N ASP A 346 -24.53 9.61 -19.24
CA ASP A 346 -25.14 10.39 -20.32
C ASP A 346 -26.47 9.79 -20.81
N LEU A 347 -26.76 8.53 -20.44
CA LEU A 347 -27.98 7.82 -20.80
C LEU A 347 -29.05 7.88 -19.69
N TRP A 348 -28.76 8.49 -18.54
CA TRP A 348 -29.73 8.62 -17.46
C TRP A 348 -30.81 9.64 -17.82
N THR A 349 -32.05 9.32 -17.49
CA THR A 349 -33.20 10.21 -17.64
C THR A 349 -33.56 10.88 -16.31
N GLU A 350 -34.38 11.94 -16.36
CA GLU A 350 -34.93 12.58 -15.15
C GLU A 350 -35.71 11.61 -14.24
N ASP A 351 -36.29 10.57 -14.83
CA ASP A 351 -37.01 9.54 -14.09
C ASP A 351 -36.05 8.56 -13.39
N ASP A 352 -34.78 8.50 -13.78
CA ASP A 352 -33.77 7.61 -13.21
C ASP A 352 -33.00 8.24 -12.04
N VAL A 353 -33.03 9.57 -11.90
CA VAL A 353 -32.12 10.32 -11.01
C VAL A 353 -32.81 11.09 -9.89
N THR A 354 -32.11 11.28 -8.78
CA THR A 354 -32.36 12.32 -7.79
C THR A 354 -31.23 13.35 -7.84
N TYR A 355 -31.54 14.59 -7.44
CA TYR A 355 -30.57 15.67 -7.44
C TYR A 355 -30.04 15.89 -6.03
N GLU A 356 -28.82 15.42 -5.80
CA GLU A 356 -28.14 15.58 -4.52
C GLU A 356 -27.00 16.59 -4.70
N HIS A 357 -27.10 17.72 -3.99
CA HIS A 357 -26.14 18.83 -4.07
C HIS A 357 -25.92 19.41 -5.48
N GLY A 358 -26.92 19.30 -6.36
CA GLY A 358 -26.84 19.82 -7.73
C GLY A 358 -26.25 18.83 -8.75
N GLU A 359 -25.91 17.62 -8.31
CA GLU A 359 -25.45 16.52 -9.16
C GLU A 359 -26.59 15.50 -9.35
N PRO A 360 -26.85 15.03 -10.58
CA PRO A 360 -27.80 13.95 -10.83
C PRO A 360 -27.19 12.61 -10.42
N LEU A 361 -27.82 11.90 -9.48
CA LEU A 361 -27.40 10.58 -9.02
C LEU A 361 -28.54 9.56 -9.18
N PRO A 362 -28.29 8.28 -9.46
CA PRO A 362 -29.36 7.32 -9.70
C PRO A 362 -30.23 7.04 -8.46
N LYS A 363 -31.55 7.01 -8.65
CA LYS A 363 -32.55 6.64 -7.62
C LYS A 363 -32.31 5.27 -7.00
N TYR A 364 -31.74 4.34 -7.77
CA TYR A 364 -31.40 2.99 -7.31
C TYR A 364 -30.57 2.99 -6.02
N TYR A 365 -29.74 4.01 -5.82
CA TYR A 365 -28.84 4.12 -4.68
C TYR A 365 -29.38 4.97 -3.52
N GLU A 366 -30.63 5.46 -3.59
CA GLU A 366 -31.31 6.19 -2.51
C GLU A 366 -32.39 5.32 -1.86
#